data_AF-A0A0Q7QMI5-F1
#
_entry.id   AF-A0A0Q7QMI5-F1
#
_cell.length_a   1.000
_cell.length_b   1.000
_cell.length_c   1.000
_cell.angle_alpha   90.00
_cell.angle_beta   90.00
_cell.angle_gamma   90.00
#
_symmetry.space_group_name_H-M   'P 1'
#
loop_
_entity.id
_entity.type
_entity.pdbx_description
1 polymer ?
#
loop_
_entity_poly.entity_id
_entity_poly.type
_entity_poly.pdbx_seq_one_letter_code
_entity_poly.pdbx_strand_id
1 'polypeptide(L)'
;MSAESAWVRAAAERLRGAGYRDTSLHVPEATALRRADFRVSWFLTRLHTFVLLVTPGPLDVRRAAELVAEGVGAAKRAKGGLPLGFQTGLAALTVVVVDEATDDLRAWFALRPAKMFGAFPLALLVETSTGRVTTYTGDVYWGSAYQSFLAEQQHLVTGDAGSAALGGAGGGRGQAITTVYAVVFVLAILMAFAMLVLLLVR
;
A
#
# COMPACT_ATOMS: atom_id res chain seq x y z
N MET A 1 -18.93 4.94 22.52
CA MET A 1 -17.78 4.75 21.60
C MET A 1 -18.08 3.52 20.77
N SER A 2 -18.21 3.66 19.45
CA SER A 2 -18.57 2.53 18.59
C SER A 2 -17.40 1.56 18.42
N ALA A 3 -17.66 0.30 18.04
CA ALA A 3 -16.62 -0.71 17.82
C ALA A 3 -15.64 -0.26 16.72
N GLU A 4 -16.14 0.38 15.66
CA GLU A 4 -15.34 0.91 14.56
C GLU A 4 -14.40 2.03 15.04
N SER A 5 -14.91 2.95 15.88
CA SER A 5 -14.09 4.04 16.44
C SER A 5 -12.99 3.53 17.37
N ALA A 6 -13.25 2.46 18.13
CA ALA A 6 -12.26 1.81 18.97
C ALA A 6 -11.20 1.09 18.13
N TRP A 7 -11.64 0.39 17.07
CA TRP A 7 -10.75 -0.29 16.14
C TRP A 7 -9.82 0.70 15.42
N VAL A 8 -10.36 1.80 14.89
CA VAL A 8 -9.57 2.84 14.21
C VAL A 8 -8.52 3.45 15.15
N ARG A 9 -8.88 3.71 16.41
CA ARG A 9 -7.93 4.22 17.39
C ARG A 9 -6.77 3.24 17.62
N ALA A 10 -7.09 1.97 17.85
CA ALA A 10 -6.08 0.93 18.07
C ALA A 10 -5.15 0.77 16.84
N ALA A 11 -5.71 0.80 15.63
CA ALA A 11 -4.93 0.76 14.40
C ALA A 11 -4.02 1.99 14.25
N ALA A 12 -4.53 3.20 14.54
CA ALA A 12 -3.74 4.42 14.50
C ALA A 12 -2.60 4.41 15.54
N GLU A 13 -2.85 3.90 16.75
CA GLU A 13 -1.81 3.74 17.78
C GLU A 13 -0.70 2.78 17.35
N ARG A 14 -1.05 1.62 16.78
CA ARG A 14 -0.05 0.68 16.22
C ARG A 14 0.79 1.33 15.12
N LEU A 15 0.14 2.05 14.20
CA LEU A 15 0.83 2.76 13.12
C LEU A 15 1.79 3.83 13.66
N ARG A 16 1.36 4.62 14.64
CA ARG A 16 2.23 5.60 15.30
C ARG A 16 3.42 4.93 15.99
N GLY A 17 3.19 3.82 16.69
CA GLY A 17 4.26 3.00 17.28
C GLY A 17 5.26 2.49 16.24
N ALA A 18 4.81 2.24 15.01
CA ALA A 18 5.67 1.88 13.87
C ALA A 18 6.27 3.09 13.12
N GLY A 19 6.16 4.31 13.65
CA GLY A 19 6.76 5.51 13.09
C GLY A 19 5.96 6.21 12.00
N TYR A 20 4.68 5.84 11.82
CA TYR A 20 3.78 6.68 11.02
C TYR A 20 3.46 7.98 11.74
N ARG A 21 3.27 9.05 10.97
CA ARG A 21 2.88 10.37 11.47
C ARG A 21 1.50 10.72 10.97
N ASP A 22 0.72 11.37 11.83
CA ASP A 22 -0.56 11.94 11.42
C ASP A 22 -0.35 12.94 10.25
N THR A 23 -1.27 12.91 9.30
CA THR A 23 -1.26 13.83 8.15
C THR A 23 -2.68 14.23 7.82
N SER A 24 -2.87 15.50 7.49
CA SER A 24 -4.16 15.98 7.03
C SER A 24 -4.33 15.63 5.55
N LEU A 25 -5.27 14.74 5.24
CA LEU A 25 -5.75 14.50 3.89
C LEU A 25 -7.20 14.98 3.79
N HIS A 26 -7.56 15.60 2.67
CA HIS A 26 -8.94 15.97 2.38
C HIS A 26 -9.69 14.73 1.88
N VAL A 27 -9.99 13.81 2.79
CA VAL A 27 -10.83 12.62 2.56
C VAL A 27 -11.85 12.58 3.70
N PRO A 28 -13.16 12.54 3.40
CA PRO A 28 -14.20 12.55 4.43
C PRO A 28 -14.03 11.40 5.42
N GLU A 29 -14.22 11.69 6.72
CA GLU A 29 -14.28 10.68 7.79
C GLU A 29 -13.03 9.79 7.91
N ALA A 30 -11.91 10.26 7.34
CA ALA A 30 -10.65 9.52 7.32
C ALA A 30 -9.68 10.03 8.38
N THR A 31 -9.17 9.13 9.22
CA THR A 31 -7.92 9.35 9.93
C THR A 31 -6.78 8.92 9.03
N ALA A 32 -5.93 9.86 8.62
CA ALA A 32 -4.83 9.59 7.71
C ALA A 32 -3.46 9.66 8.40
N LEU A 33 -2.65 8.63 8.16
CA LEU A 33 -1.27 8.55 8.63
C LEU A 33 -0.33 8.30 7.45
N ARG A 34 0.91 8.79 7.55
CA ARG A 34 1.93 8.61 6.51
C ARG A 34 3.28 8.19 7.08
N ARG A 35 4.02 7.43 6.29
CA ARG A 35 5.44 7.16 6.47
C ARG A 35 6.13 7.17 5.11
N ALA A 36 7.43 7.44 5.08
CA ALA A 36 8.22 7.31 3.86
C ALA A 36 9.45 6.46 4.17
N ASP A 37 9.63 5.41 3.39
CA ASP A 37 10.68 4.42 3.57
C ASP A 37 11.59 4.42 2.34
N PHE A 38 12.90 4.34 2.54
CA PHE A 38 13.88 4.18 1.47
C PHE A 38 14.65 2.89 1.72
N ARG A 39 14.73 2.01 0.72
CA ARG A 39 15.47 0.74 0.86
C ARG A 39 16.30 0.46 -0.39
N VAL A 40 17.52 -0.03 -0.19
CA VAL A 40 18.41 -0.47 -1.28
C VAL A 40 17.78 -1.64 -2.04
N SER A 41 17.10 -2.54 -1.34
CA SER A 41 16.33 -3.65 -1.92
C SER A 41 15.22 -3.19 -2.86
N TRP A 42 14.85 -1.91 -2.83
CA TRP A 42 13.90 -1.29 -3.75
C TRP A 42 14.60 -0.48 -4.84
N PHE A 43 15.83 -0.81 -5.20
CA PHE A 43 16.60 -0.11 -6.24
C PHE A 43 16.80 1.38 -5.91
N LEU A 44 17.09 1.67 -4.63
CA LEU A 44 17.28 3.05 -4.15
C LEU A 44 16.06 3.94 -4.41
N THR A 45 14.86 3.35 -4.39
CA THR A 45 13.62 4.12 -4.47
C THR A 45 13.07 4.39 -3.06
N ARG A 46 12.37 5.51 -2.95
CA ARG A 46 11.59 5.90 -1.77
C ARG A 46 10.13 5.54 -1.98
N LEU A 47 9.52 4.82 -1.06
CA LEU A 47 8.08 4.54 -1.05
C LEU A 47 7.41 5.44 -0.01
N HIS A 48 6.45 6.26 -0.43
CA HIS A 48 5.59 7.00 0.48
C HIS A 48 4.33 6.19 0.74
N THR A 49 4.13 5.76 1.97
CA THR A 49 2.96 4.98 2.38
C THR A 49 1.99 5.87 3.12
N PHE A 50 0.75 5.88 2.66
CA PHE A 50 -0.38 6.53 3.29
C PHE A 50 -1.37 5.45 3.72
N VAL A 51 -1.83 5.53 4.96
CA VAL A 51 -2.90 4.70 5.49
C VAL A 51 -4.06 5.61 5.82
N LEU A 52 -5.23 5.33 5.24
CA LEU A 52 -6.46 6.05 5.47
C LEU A 52 -7.42 5.11 6.18
N LEU A 53 -7.71 5.38 7.45
CA LEU A 53 -8.66 4.64 8.26
C LEU A 53 -10.00 5.36 8.17
N VAL A 54 -11.00 4.73 7.56
CA VAL A 54 -12.30 5.34 7.26
C VAL A 54 -13.40 4.53 7.94
N THR A 55 -14.29 5.21 8.66
CA THR A 55 -15.53 4.63 9.22
C THR A 55 -16.72 5.26 8.50
N PRO A 56 -17.03 4.83 7.27
CA PRO A 56 -18.09 5.46 6.52
C PRO A 56 -19.44 5.15 7.14
N GLY A 57 -20.44 5.98 6.81
CA GLY A 57 -21.85 5.60 6.92
C GLY A 57 -22.23 4.44 5.99
N PRO A 58 -23.51 4.29 5.61
CA PRO A 58 -23.95 3.25 4.68
C PRO A 58 -23.06 3.17 3.45
N LEU A 59 -22.52 1.98 3.18
CA LEU A 59 -21.49 1.77 2.18
C LEU A 59 -21.93 0.73 1.16
N ASP A 60 -21.94 1.14 -0.10
CA ASP A 60 -22.07 0.26 -1.26
C ASP A 60 -20.75 0.16 -2.03
N VAL A 61 -20.71 -0.71 -3.04
CA VAL A 61 -19.53 -0.92 -3.89
C VAL A 61 -19.09 0.36 -4.61
N ARG A 62 -20.05 1.20 -5.04
CA ARG A 62 -19.75 2.44 -5.76
C ARG A 62 -19.02 3.42 -4.84
N ARG A 63 -19.55 3.64 -3.65
CA ARG A 63 -18.95 4.55 -2.66
C ARG A 63 -17.61 4.02 -2.16
N ALA A 64 -17.46 2.70 -2.02
CA ALA A 64 -16.16 2.10 -1.69
C ALA A 64 -15.10 2.39 -2.76
N ALA A 65 -15.46 2.27 -4.05
CA ALA A 65 -14.57 2.62 -5.16
C ALA A 65 -14.20 4.11 -5.17
N GLU A 66 -15.17 4.99 -4.93
CA GLU A 66 -14.94 6.44 -4.80
C GLU A 66 -13.97 6.75 -3.65
N LEU A 67 -14.17 6.17 -2.45
CA LEU A 67 -13.29 6.36 -1.29
C LEU A 67 -11.85 5.92 -1.57
N VAL A 68 -11.66 4.78 -2.23
CA VAL A 68 -10.31 4.32 -2.62
C VAL A 68 -9.67 5.29 -3.63
N ALA A 69 -10.42 5.75 -4.64
CA ALA A 69 -9.93 6.71 -5.61
C ALA A 69 -9.60 8.08 -5.00
N GLU A 70 -10.47 8.59 -4.11
CA GLU A 70 -10.28 9.81 -3.34
C GLU A 70 -9.02 9.71 -2.48
N GLY A 71 -8.86 8.60 -1.75
CA GLY A 71 -7.70 8.33 -0.90
C GLY A 71 -6.38 8.34 -1.67
N VAL A 72 -6.33 7.66 -2.82
CA VAL A 72 -5.16 7.67 -3.69
C VAL A 72 -4.90 9.08 -4.24
N GLY A 73 -5.94 9.78 -4.69
CA GLY A 73 -5.83 11.14 -5.20
C GLY A 73 -5.28 12.11 -4.15
N ALA A 74 -5.77 12.02 -2.91
CA ALA A 74 -5.30 12.82 -1.79
C ALA A 74 -3.84 12.49 -1.43
N ALA A 75 -3.49 11.21 -1.37
CA ALA A 75 -2.13 10.76 -1.12
C ALA A 75 -1.14 11.25 -2.19
N LYS A 76 -1.53 11.20 -3.48
CA LYS A 76 -0.73 11.75 -4.60
C LYS A 76 -0.44 13.24 -4.41
N ARG A 77 -1.46 14.04 -4.06
CA ARG A 77 -1.30 15.48 -3.81
C ARG A 77 -0.44 15.77 -2.58
N ALA A 78 -0.58 14.97 -1.52
CA ALA A 78 0.10 15.19 -0.25
C ALA A 78 1.55 14.68 -0.21
N LYS A 79 1.94 13.74 -1.08
CA LYS A 79 3.29 13.16 -1.11
C LYS A 79 4.40 14.23 -1.18
N GLY A 80 4.21 15.24 -2.02
CA GLY A 80 5.24 16.23 -2.37
C GLY A 80 6.47 15.60 -3.05
N GLY A 81 7.46 16.43 -3.42
CA GLY A 81 8.74 15.98 -3.98
C GLY A 81 8.68 15.50 -5.43
N LEU A 82 9.58 14.58 -5.80
CA LEU A 82 9.77 14.12 -7.18
C LEU A 82 8.52 13.43 -7.77
N PRO A 83 8.33 13.48 -9.11
CA PRO A 83 7.28 12.74 -9.80
C PRO A 83 7.31 11.24 -9.49
N LEU A 84 6.13 10.63 -9.49
CA LEU A 84 5.99 9.19 -9.33
C LEU A 84 6.67 8.44 -10.49
N GLY A 85 7.32 7.32 -10.18
CA GLY A 85 7.82 6.37 -11.19
C GLY A 85 9.30 6.51 -11.58
N PHE A 86 10.04 7.49 -11.06
CA PHE A 86 11.50 7.57 -11.25
C PHE A 86 12.25 6.92 -10.07
N GLN A 87 12.33 7.64 -8.95
CA GLN A 87 12.92 7.14 -7.68
C GLN A 87 11.89 7.16 -6.54
N THR A 88 10.62 7.37 -6.86
CA THR A 88 9.58 7.50 -5.85
C THR A 88 8.32 6.75 -6.22
N GLY A 89 7.88 5.88 -5.30
CA GLY A 89 6.60 5.22 -5.32
C GLY A 89 5.65 5.80 -4.29
N LEU A 90 4.37 5.48 -4.44
CA LEU A 90 3.31 5.79 -3.50
C LEU A 90 2.51 4.53 -3.20
N ALA A 91 2.26 4.23 -1.94
CA ALA A 91 1.28 3.24 -1.52
C ALA A 91 0.16 3.96 -0.77
N ALA A 92 -1.09 3.67 -1.11
CA ALA A 92 -2.26 4.22 -0.44
C ALA A 92 -3.14 3.05 0.01
N LEU A 93 -3.10 2.75 1.31
CA LEU A 93 -3.91 1.74 1.96
C LEU A 93 -5.18 2.42 2.47
N THR A 94 -6.28 2.27 1.75
CA THR A 94 -7.60 2.71 2.20
C THR A 94 -8.24 1.56 2.96
N VAL A 95 -8.38 1.74 4.27
CA VAL A 95 -8.95 0.76 5.20
C VAL A 95 -10.32 1.25 5.62
N VAL A 96 -11.32 0.53 5.17
CA VAL A 96 -12.72 0.77 5.45
C VAL A 96 -13.15 -0.14 6.59
N VAL A 97 -13.63 0.47 7.66
CA VAL A 97 -14.05 -0.23 8.88
C VAL A 97 -15.56 -0.08 9.02
N VAL A 98 -16.25 -1.20 9.01
CA VAL A 98 -17.71 -1.30 9.12
C VAL A 98 -18.06 -2.34 10.16
N ASP A 99 -19.29 -2.35 10.65
CA ASP A 99 -19.75 -3.41 11.54
C ASP A 99 -19.87 -4.76 10.79
N GLU A 100 -20.61 -4.76 9.69
CA GLU A 100 -20.82 -5.90 8.80
C GLU A 100 -20.88 -5.42 7.34
N ALA A 101 -20.43 -6.25 6.41
CA ALA A 101 -20.45 -5.97 4.98
C ALA A 101 -21.34 -6.93 4.19
N THR A 102 -21.88 -6.46 3.06
CA THR A 102 -22.54 -7.34 2.10
C THR A 102 -21.53 -8.20 1.32
N ASP A 103 -21.99 -9.31 0.75
CA ASP A 103 -21.13 -10.17 -0.07
C ASP A 103 -20.58 -9.47 -1.31
N ASP A 104 -21.37 -8.61 -1.96
CA ASP A 104 -20.93 -7.81 -3.10
C ASP A 104 -19.77 -6.88 -2.71
N LEU A 105 -19.85 -6.27 -1.53
CA LEU A 105 -18.80 -5.39 -1.04
C LEU A 105 -17.52 -6.19 -0.73
N ARG A 106 -17.64 -7.32 -0.04
CA ARG A 106 -16.51 -8.23 0.22
C ARG A 106 -15.85 -8.69 -1.09
N ALA A 107 -16.66 -9.10 -2.07
CA ALA A 107 -16.18 -9.52 -3.38
C ALA A 107 -15.41 -8.41 -4.09
N TRP A 108 -15.91 -7.17 -4.03
CA TRP A 108 -15.23 -6.02 -4.60
C TRP A 108 -13.87 -5.73 -3.94
N PHE A 109 -13.78 -5.77 -2.61
CA PHE A 109 -12.51 -5.58 -1.88
C PHE A 109 -11.49 -6.70 -2.13
N ALA A 110 -11.95 -7.88 -2.53
CA ALA A 110 -11.09 -9.00 -2.92
C ALA A 110 -10.60 -8.91 -4.37
N LEU A 111 -11.07 -7.95 -5.17
CA LEU A 111 -10.61 -7.77 -6.55
C LEU A 111 -9.17 -7.25 -6.60
N ARG A 112 -8.45 -7.64 -7.66
CA ARG A 112 -7.11 -7.14 -7.93
C ARG A 112 -7.14 -5.61 -8.05
N PRO A 113 -6.26 -4.87 -7.35
CA PRO A 113 -6.20 -3.42 -7.47
C PRO A 113 -5.87 -2.95 -8.89
N ALA A 114 -6.44 -1.82 -9.29
CA ALA A 114 -6.18 -1.22 -10.59
C ALA A 114 -4.70 -0.80 -10.70
N LYS A 115 -4.09 -1.09 -11.86
CA LYS A 115 -2.72 -0.66 -12.15
C LYS A 115 -2.67 0.87 -12.23
N MET A 116 -1.83 1.49 -11.40
CA MET A 116 -1.52 2.91 -11.49
C MET A 116 -0.01 3.13 -11.57
N PHE A 117 0.41 4.04 -12.46
CA PHE A 117 1.83 4.34 -12.62
C PHE A 117 2.40 4.95 -11.34
N GLY A 118 3.39 4.26 -10.74
CA GLY A 118 4.07 4.67 -9.52
C GLY A 118 3.20 4.76 -8.26
N ALA A 119 1.97 4.23 -8.29
CA ALA A 119 1.06 4.21 -7.15
C ALA A 119 0.44 2.82 -6.94
N PHE A 120 0.36 2.40 -5.69
CA PHE A 120 -0.20 1.13 -5.24
C PHE A 120 -1.46 1.40 -4.42
N PRO A 121 -2.65 1.39 -5.06
CA PRO A 121 -3.91 1.43 -4.33
C PRO A 121 -4.14 0.09 -3.65
N LEU A 122 -4.32 0.07 -2.34
CA LEU A 122 -4.68 -1.13 -1.59
C LEU A 122 -5.95 -0.85 -0.81
N ALA A 123 -6.97 -1.67 -1.04
CA ALA A 123 -8.25 -1.57 -0.37
C ALA A 123 -8.35 -2.70 0.66
N LEU A 124 -8.68 -2.35 1.90
CA LEU A 124 -8.93 -3.29 2.97
C LEU A 124 -10.30 -3.01 3.55
N LEU A 125 -11.11 -4.06 3.71
CA LEU A 125 -12.38 -4.03 4.41
C LEU A 125 -12.22 -4.76 5.73
N VAL A 126 -12.63 -4.12 6.82
CA VAL A 126 -12.60 -4.69 8.16
C VAL A 126 -14.01 -4.68 8.72
N GLU A 127 -14.48 -5.85 9.13
CA GLU A 127 -15.81 -6.07 9.74
C GLU A 127 -15.63 -6.26 11.25
N THR A 128 -16.07 -5.29 12.06
CA THR A 128 -15.81 -5.32 13.51
C THR A 128 -16.63 -6.36 14.26
N SER A 129 -17.82 -6.73 13.76
CA SER A 129 -18.68 -7.75 14.36
C SER A 129 -18.04 -9.15 14.32
N THR A 130 -17.32 -9.47 13.25
CA THR A 130 -16.74 -10.81 13.00
C THR A 130 -15.22 -10.83 13.12
N GLY A 131 -14.57 -9.66 13.13
CA GLY A 131 -13.12 -9.54 13.03
C GLY A 131 -12.58 -9.88 11.63
N ARG A 132 -13.44 -10.06 10.63
CA ARG A 132 -13.04 -10.44 9.27
C ARG A 132 -12.33 -9.29 8.56
N VAL A 133 -11.23 -9.62 7.88
CA VAL A 133 -10.53 -8.71 6.97
C VAL A 133 -10.65 -9.25 5.54
N THR A 134 -11.13 -8.42 4.63
CA THR A 134 -11.23 -8.74 3.20
C THR A 134 -10.37 -7.79 2.38
N THR A 135 -9.47 -8.36 1.57
CA THR A 135 -8.57 -7.62 0.68
C THR A 135 -8.08 -8.55 -0.44
N TYR A 136 -7.40 -8.01 -1.44
CA TYR A 136 -6.72 -8.81 -2.46
C TYR A 136 -5.50 -9.53 -1.87
N THR A 137 -5.43 -10.86 -2.02
CA THR A 137 -4.35 -11.71 -1.49
C THR A 137 -3.42 -12.28 -2.55
N GLY A 138 -3.69 -12.01 -3.82
CA GLY A 138 -2.86 -12.50 -4.92
C GLY A 138 -1.58 -11.68 -5.13
N ASP A 139 -0.76 -12.14 -6.07
CA ASP A 139 0.45 -11.44 -6.48
C ASP A 139 0.13 -10.18 -7.29
N VAL A 140 0.83 -9.09 -6.98
CA VAL A 140 0.83 -7.85 -7.78
C VAL A 140 2.17 -7.79 -8.51
N TYR A 141 2.13 -8.10 -9.81
CA TYR A 141 3.33 -8.12 -10.65
C TYR A 141 4.06 -6.78 -10.70
N TRP A 142 3.30 -5.68 -10.66
CA TRP A 142 3.84 -4.33 -10.66
C TRP A 142 4.21 -3.96 -9.23
N GLY A 143 5.49 -3.70 -8.96
CA GLY A 143 5.95 -3.36 -7.61
C GLY A 143 6.19 -4.57 -6.70
N SER A 144 6.49 -5.75 -7.27
CA SER A 144 6.86 -6.96 -6.50
C SER A 144 7.99 -6.70 -5.49
N ALA A 145 8.91 -5.77 -5.78
CA ALA A 145 9.95 -5.32 -4.85
C ALA A 145 9.40 -4.79 -3.50
N TYR A 146 8.17 -4.26 -3.49
CA TYR A 146 7.49 -3.74 -2.31
C TYR A 146 6.51 -4.74 -1.69
N GLN A 147 6.24 -5.89 -2.33
CA GLN A 147 5.11 -6.76 -1.96
C GLN A 147 5.18 -7.22 -0.51
N SER A 148 6.31 -7.76 -0.06
CA SER A 148 6.47 -8.20 1.34
C SER A 148 6.29 -7.04 2.33
N PHE A 149 6.77 -5.84 1.99
CA PHE A 149 6.60 -4.67 2.82
C PHE A 149 5.15 -4.20 2.87
N LEU A 150 4.43 -4.24 1.74
CA LEU A 150 3.02 -3.87 1.68
C LEU A 150 2.16 -4.87 2.46
N ALA A 151 2.45 -6.16 2.36
CA ALA A 151 1.83 -7.20 3.20
C ALA A 151 2.08 -6.94 4.69
N GLU A 152 3.33 -6.63 5.08
CA GLU A 152 3.67 -6.21 6.44
C GLU A 152 2.86 -4.99 6.90
N GLN A 153 2.63 -4.01 6.00
CA GLN A 153 1.80 -2.85 6.33
C GLN A 153 0.33 -3.23 6.52
N GLN A 154 -0.20 -4.20 5.75
CA GLN A 154 -1.56 -4.70 5.95
C GLN A 154 -1.68 -5.37 7.33
N HIS A 155 -0.75 -6.27 7.69
CA HIS A 155 -0.73 -6.91 9.01
C HIS A 155 -0.57 -5.91 10.16
N LEU A 156 0.26 -4.89 9.99
CA LEU A 156 0.44 -3.84 10.98
C LEU A 156 -0.87 -3.07 11.26
N VAL A 157 -1.61 -2.75 10.18
CA VAL A 157 -2.90 -2.05 10.30
C VAL A 157 -3.93 -2.94 10.97
N THR A 158 -4.04 -4.20 10.55
CA THR A 158 -5.02 -5.13 11.12
C THR A 158 -4.67 -5.55 12.55
N GLY A 159 -3.38 -5.54 12.91
CA GLY A 159 -2.89 -6.06 14.18
C GLY A 159 -2.85 -7.59 14.23
N ASP A 160 -3.01 -8.26 13.08
CA ASP A 160 -3.04 -9.72 12.98
C ASP A 160 -2.17 -10.22 11.83
N ALA A 161 -1.12 -10.97 12.18
CA ALA A 161 -0.20 -11.59 11.22
C ALA A 161 -0.85 -12.71 10.40
N GLY A 162 -1.97 -13.28 10.85
CA GLY A 162 -2.75 -14.29 10.13
C GLY A 162 -3.79 -13.70 9.18
N SER A 163 -4.05 -12.40 9.24
CA SER A 163 -5.07 -11.75 8.42
C SER A 163 -4.74 -11.79 6.93
N ALA A 164 -5.77 -11.73 6.09
CA ALA A 164 -5.61 -11.70 4.64
C ALA A 164 -4.70 -10.54 4.20
N ALA A 165 -3.64 -10.86 3.48
CA ALA A 165 -2.68 -9.88 2.95
C ALA A 165 -2.17 -10.29 1.57
N LEU A 166 -1.57 -9.33 0.87
CA LEU A 166 -0.93 -9.52 -0.43
C LEU A 166 0.08 -10.67 -0.41
N GLY A 167 0.04 -11.52 -1.43
CA GLY A 167 0.98 -12.64 -1.58
C GLY A 167 0.71 -13.84 -0.67
N GLY A 168 -0.35 -13.83 0.14
CA GLY A 168 -0.72 -14.97 1.00
C GLY A 168 -1.22 -16.20 0.23
N ALA A 169 -1.73 -16.02 -0.99
CA ALA A 169 -2.22 -17.12 -1.82
C ALA A 169 -1.10 -17.74 -2.69
N GLY A 170 -0.25 -18.59 -2.10
CA GLY A 170 0.60 -19.53 -2.82
C GLY A 170 1.75 -18.90 -3.63
N GLY A 171 2.77 -18.44 -2.90
CA GLY A 171 3.96 -17.78 -3.44
C GLY A 171 4.90 -18.66 -4.28
N GLY A 172 5.42 -18.06 -5.35
CA GLY A 172 6.54 -18.60 -6.13
C GLY A 172 6.92 -17.75 -7.35
N ARG A 173 5.97 -16.99 -7.92
CA ARG A 173 6.22 -16.21 -9.15
C ARG A 173 6.76 -14.80 -8.92
N GLY A 174 6.39 -14.15 -7.81
CA GLY A 174 6.91 -12.81 -7.46
C GLY A 174 8.44 -12.76 -7.29
N GLN A 175 9.05 -13.84 -6.78
CA GLN A 175 10.49 -13.92 -6.54
C GLN A 175 11.30 -13.94 -7.85
N ALA A 176 10.84 -14.67 -8.87
CA ALA A 176 11.50 -14.74 -10.17
C ALA A 176 11.57 -13.37 -10.87
N ILE A 177 10.51 -12.55 -10.74
CA ILE A 177 10.47 -11.20 -11.33
C ILE A 177 11.42 -10.26 -10.59
N THR A 178 11.46 -10.32 -9.25
CA THR A 178 12.41 -9.52 -8.46
C THR A 178 13.86 -9.86 -8.81
N THR A 179 14.18 -11.13 -9.08
CA THR A 179 15.52 -11.53 -9.55
C THR A 179 15.85 -10.93 -10.91
N VAL A 180 14.92 -10.92 -11.88
CA VAL A 180 15.15 -10.31 -13.20
C VAL A 180 15.42 -8.81 -13.09
N TYR A 181 14.62 -8.08 -12.31
CA TYR A 181 14.86 -6.64 -12.10
C TYR A 181 16.19 -6.38 -11.40
N ALA A 182 16.59 -7.23 -10.44
CA ALA A 182 17.89 -7.12 -9.78
C ALA A 182 19.05 -7.28 -10.75
N VAL A 183 18.99 -8.29 -11.63
CA VAL A 183 20.00 -8.50 -12.67
C VAL A 183 20.07 -7.32 -13.62
N VAL A 184 18.92 -6.82 -14.13
CA VAL A 184 18.89 -5.68 -15.05
C VAL A 184 19.45 -4.42 -14.40
N PHE A 185 19.12 -4.16 -13.13
CA PHE A 185 19.64 -3.00 -12.41
C PHE A 185 21.16 -3.07 -12.20
N VAL A 186 21.67 -4.25 -11.81
CA VAL A 186 23.12 -4.46 -11.67
C VAL A 186 23.83 -4.26 -13.00
N LEU A 187 23.28 -4.81 -14.10
CA LEU A 187 23.83 -4.61 -15.44
C LEU A 187 23.84 -3.13 -15.84
N ALA A 188 22.78 -2.38 -15.55
CA ALA A 188 22.72 -0.94 -15.83
C ALA A 188 23.79 -0.15 -15.06
N ILE A 189 24.02 -0.47 -13.78
CA ILE A 189 25.09 0.14 -12.98
C ILE A 189 26.46 -0.18 -13.58
N LEU A 190 26.71 -1.44 -13.92
CA LEU A 190 27.98 -1.87 -14.52
C LEU A 190 28.24 -1.16 -15.86
N MET A 191 27.20 -1.03 -16.71
CA MET A 191 27.33 -0.28 -17.96
C MET A 191 27.63 1.20 -17.72
N ALA A 192 26.93 1.85 -16.79
CA ALA A 192 27.19 3.25 -16.46
C ALA A 192 28.62 3.46 -15.93
N PHE A 193 29.10 2.54 -15.08
CA PHE A 193 30.47 2.57 -14.57
C PHE A 193 31.50 2.38 -15.69
N ALA A 194 31.30 1.40 -16.58
CA ALA A 194 32.18 1.19 -17.73
C ALA A 194 32.23 2.43 -18.64
N MET A 195 31.09 3.09 -18.87
CA MET A 195 31.01 4.32 -19.66
C MET A 195 31.77 5.49 -18.99
N LEU A 196 31.68 5.62 -17.66
CA LEU A 196 32.42 6.62 -16.90
C LEU A 196 33.94 6.39 -16.97
N VAL A 197 34.39 5.15 -16.82
CA VAL A 197 35.82 4.79 -16.94
C VAL A 197 36.33 5.13 -18.35
N LEU A 198 35.56 4.83 -19.39
CA LEU A 198 35.92 5.18 -20.78
C LEU A 198 36.02 6.69 -21.00
N LEU A 199 35.23 7.50 -20.30
CA LEU A 199 35.30 8.97 -20.36
C LEU A 199 36.50 9.54 -19.61
N LEU A 200 36.95 8.90 -18.53
CA LEU A 200 38.09 9.36 -17.72
C LEU A 200 39.47 8.98 -18.30
N VAL A 201 39.50 7.98 -19.19
CA VAL A 201 40.74 7.50 -19.84
C VAL A 201 41.01 8.22 -21.18
N ARG A 202 40.10 9.08 -21.63
CA ARG A 202 40.28 9.97 -22.80
C ARG A 202 40.81 11.33 -22.38
#